data_AF-A0A502IBY1-F1
#
_entry.id   AF-A0A502IBY1-F1
#
_cell.length_a   1.000
_cell.length_b   1.000
_cell.length_c   1.000
_cell.angle_alpha   90.00
_cell.angle_beta   90.00
_cell.angle_gamma   90.00
#
_symmetry.space_group_name_H-M   'P 1'
#
loop_
_entity.id
_entity.type
_entity.pdbx_description
1 polymer ?
#
loop_
_entity_poly.entity_id
_entity_poly.type
_entity_poly.pdbx_seq_one_letter_code
_entity_poly.pdbx_strand_id
1 'polypeptide(L)'
;MKHSPRIVHHRPASPRAHGCQYDQDAIYANGRNIVGDLPLDLLVGADGLITLLSFVSDGYFGLEPSLDLIQRLQVPDYDLVRRHFDEAIGEGVFEPNSKPGYYDVHQIEAVKDWLKTRG
;
A
#
# COMPACT_ATOMS: atom_id res chain seq x y z
N MET A 1 11.05 9.47 -15.73
CA MET A 1 9.86 10.05 -15.09
C MET A 1 9.65 9.32 -13.77
N LYS A 2 9.44 10.01 -12.64
CA LYS A 2 9.14 9.33 -11.36
C LYS A 2 7.64 9.07 -11.29
N HIS A 3 7.21 7.87 -11.69
CA HIS A 3 5.82 7.45 -11.56
C HIS A 3 5.56 7.06 -10.10
N SER A 4 4.61 7.70 -9.43
CA SER A 4 4.22 7.34 -8.05
C SER A 4 2.87 6.62 -8.10
N PRO A 5 2.84 5.30 -7.85
CA PRO A 5 1.61 4.52 -7.92
C PRO A 5 0.68 4.91 -6.78
N ARG A 6 -0.63 4.81 -7.03
CA ARG A 6 -1.67 5.06 -6.03
C ARG A 6 -2.70 3.96 -6.12
N ILE A 7 -3.03 3.37 -4.97
CA ILE A 7 -4.16 2.44 -4.84
C ILE A 7 -5.42 3.28 -4.67
N VAL A 8 -6.38 3.12 -5.58
CA VAL A 8 -7.64 3.87 -5.58
C VAL A 8 -8.80 2.92 -5.82
N HIS A 9 -9.98 3.22 -5.25
CA HIS A 9 -11.21 2.52 -5.61
C HIS A 9 -11.78 3.11 -6.89
N HIS A 10 -12.33 2.31 -7.80
CA HIS A 10 -13.15 2.89 -8.88
C HIS A 10 -14.39 3.59 -8.31
N ARG A 11 -14.92 4.59 -9.03
CA ARG A 11 -16.04 5.42 -8.57
C ARG A 11 -17.25 4.62 -8.06
N PRO A 12 -17.69 3.53 -8.73
CA PRO A 12 -18.81 2.71 -8.26
C PRO A 12 -18.52 1.93 -6.97
N ALA A 13 -17.25 1.67 -6.67
CA ALA A 13 -16.80 0.87 -5.52
C ALA A 13 -16.30 1.74 -4.34
N SER A 14 -16.42 3.06 -4.43
CA SER A 14 -15.95 3.95 -3.38
C SER A 14 -16.92 3.95 -2.19
N PRO A 15 -16.42 3.82 -0.94
CA PRO A 15 -17.25 3.92 0.25
C PRO A 15 -17.69 5.36 0.56
N ARG A 16 -17.24 6.37 -0.22
CA ARG A 16 -17.61 7.77 -0.05
C ARG A 16 -18.78 8.14 -0.96
N ALA A 17 -19.70 8.97 -0.45
CA ALA A 17 -20.90 9.43 -1.16
C ALA A 17 -20.61 10.08 -2.55
N HIS A 18 -19.42 10.62 -2.76
CA HIS A 18 -19.02 11.27 -4.03
C HIS A 18 -18.15 10.40 -4.94
N GLY A 19 -17.95 9.12 -4.63
CA GLY A 19 -17.17 8.21 -5.47
C GLY A 19 -15.65 8.35 -5.29
N CYS A 20 -14.88 7.80 -6.23
CA CYS A 20 -13.42 7.80 -6.24
C CYS A 20 -12.86 9.22 -6.18
N GLN A 21 -11.75 9.42 -5.45
CA GLN A 21 -11.02 10.70 -5.41
C GLN A 21 -10.06 10.90 -6.59
N TYR A 22 -10.14 10.04 -7.60
CA TYR A 22 -9.29 10.10 -8.79
C TYR A 22 -10.12 10.52 -10.00
N ASP A 23 -9.84 11.73 -10.48
CA ASP A 23 -10.43 12.32 -11.69
C ASP A 23 -9.34 12.40 -12.76
N GLN A 24 -9.34 11.43 -13.67
CA GLN A 24 -8.36 11.31 -14.75
C GLN A 24 -8.42 12.52 -15.69
N ASP A 25 -9.62 13.04 -15.96
CA ASP A 25 -9.81 14.19 -16.85
C ASP A 25 -9.20 15.44 -16.21
N ALA A 26 -9.39 15.63 -14.90
CA ALA A 26 -8.75 16.71 -14.16
C ALA A 26 -7.21 16.58 -14.13
N ILE A 27 -6.65 15.38 -13.96
CA ILE A 27 -5.20 15.16 -13.96
C ILE A 27 -4.61 15.40 -15.36
N TYR A 28 -5.29 14.94 -16.41
CA TYR A 28 -4.88 15.20 -17.79
C TYR A 28 -4.94 16.70 -18.11
N ALA A 29 -6.00 17.40 -17.71
CA ALA A 29 -6.14 18.84 -17.91
C ALA A 29 -5.02 19.64 -17.22
N ASN A 30 -4.54 19.20 -16.05
CA ASN A 30 -3.55 19.92 -15.26
C ASN A 30 -2.08 19.64 -15.68
N GLY A 31 -1.79 18.51 -16.33
CA GLY A 31 -0.39 18.14 -16.64
C GLY A 31 -0.16 17.34 -17.91
N ARG A 32 -1.21 17.06 -18.70
CA ARG A 32 -1.17 16.14 -19.86
C ARG A 32 -0.56 14.77 -19.54
N ASN A 33 -0.66 14.35 -18.28
CA ASN A 33 -0.18 13.04 -17.86
C ASN A 33 -1.18 11.98 -18.31
N ILE A 34 -0.68 10.92 -18.96
CA ILE A 34 -1.47 9.72 -19.25
C ILE A 34 -1.45 8.87 -17.99
N VAL A 35 -2.62 8.49 -17.52
CA VAL A 35 -2.80 7.61 -16.38
C VAL A 35 -2.84 6.19 -16.92
N GLY A 36 -1.88 5.37 -16.53
CA GLY A 36 -1.99 3.92 -16.65
C GLY A 36 -2.69 3.40 -15.40
N ASP A 37 -3.81 2.69 -15.57
CA ASP A 37 -4.45 1.92 -14.53
C ASP A 37 -4.12 0.43 -14.68
N LEU A 38 -4.06 -0.25 -13.54
CA LEU A 38 -3.97 -1.70 -13.46
C LEU A 38 -5.03 -2.14 -12.46
N PRO A 39 -5.90 -3.10 -12.83
CA PRO A 39 -6.87 -3.63 -11.89
C PRO A 39 -6.13 -4.40 -10.77
N LEU A 40 -6.67 -4.30 -9.56
CA LEU A 40 -6.02 -4.80 -8.34
C LEU A 40 -5.84 -6.32 -8.35
N ASP A 41 -6.76 -7.05 -9.00
CA ASP A 41 -6.74 -8.50 -9.13
C ASP A 41 -5.51 -9.04 -9.87
N LEU A 42 -4.92 -8.25 -10.77
CA LEU A 42 -3.66 -8.59 -11.45
C LEU A 42 -2.42 -8.41 -10.56
N LEU A 43 -2.55 -7.77 -9.40
CA LEU A 43 -1.43 -7.42 -8.51
C LEU A 43 -1.47 -8.14 -7.16
N VAL A 44 -2.41 -9.08 -6.96
CA VAL A 44 -2.56 -9.88 -5.74
C VAL A 44 -2.22 -11.35 -5.99
N GLY A 45 -1.85 -12.07 -4.93
CA GLY A 45 -1.45 -13.48 -5.03
C GLY A 45 -0.07 -13.67 -5.64
N ALA A 46 0.30 -14.93 -5.90
CA ALA A 46 1.65 -15.29 -6.34
C ALA A 46 2.03 -14.65 -7.68
N ASP A 47 1.14 -14.70 -8.68
CA ASP A 47 1.38 -14.09 -9.99
C ASP A 47 1.47 -12.56 -9.89
N GLY A 48 0.57 -11.95 -9.11
CA GLY A 48 0.62 -10.52 -8.85
C GLY A 48 1.91 -10.08 -8.15
N LEU A 49 2.44 -10.89 -7.22
CA LEU A 49 3.75 -10.66 -6.62
C LEU A 49 4.86 -10.70 -7.68
N ILE A 50 4.85 -11.67 -8.61
CA ILE A 50 5.83 -11.72 -9.71
C ILE A 50 5.75 -10.46 -10.57
N THR A 51 4.55 -9.97 -10.88
CA THR A 51 4.36 -8.71 -11.62
C THR A 51 4.92 -7.50 -10.84
N LEU A 52 4.67 -7.42 -9.54
CA LEU A 52 5.21 -6.32 -8.72
C LEU A 52 6.74 -6.38 -8.62
N LEU A 53 7.33 -7.57 -8.53
CA LEU A 53 8.77 -7.77 -8.54
C LEU A 53 9.39 -7.39 -9.89
N SER A 54 8.70 -7.64 -11.02
CA SER A 54 9.18 -7.17 -12.32
C SER A 54 9.17 -5.64 -12.40
N PHE A 55 8.17 -4.96 -11.82
CA PHE A 55 8.17 -3.49 -11.72
C PHE A 55 9.35 -2.95 -10.92
N VAL A 56 9.76 -3.65 -9.86
CA VAL A 56 10.99 -3.31 -9.10
C VAL A 56 12.22 -3.46 -9.99
N SER A 57 12.35 -4.61 -10.67
CA SER A 57 13.47 -4.92 -11.57
C SER A 57 13.62 -3.88 -12.68
N ASP A 58 12.50 -3.48 -13.29
CA ASP A 58 12.46 -2.54 -14.41
C ASP A 58 12.54 -1.06 -13.96
N GLY A 59 12.51 -0.81 -12.64
CA GLY A 59 12.53 0.54 -12.08
C GLY A 59 11.28 1.36 -12.42
N TYR A 60 10.14 0.71 -12.66
CA TYR A 60 8.94 1.33 -13.24
C TYR A 60 8.36 2.47 -12.38
N PHE A 61 8.29 2.29 -11.06
CA PHE A 61 7.77 3.27 -10.09
C PHE A 61 8.85 3.88 -9.17
N GLY A 62 10.10 3.48 -9.33
CA GLY A 62 11.15 3.68 -8.32
C GLY A 62 11.08 2.67 -7.17
N LEU A 63 12.20 2.48 -6.47
CA LEU A 63 12.36 1.40 -5.50
C LEU A 63 11.38 1.52 -4.32
N GLU A 64 11.41 2.63 -3.58
CA GLU A 64 10.59 2.79 -2.36
C GLU A 64 9.07 2.68 -2.63
N PRO A 65 8.50 3.34 -3.66
CA PRO A 65 7.08 3.18 -3.96
C PRO A 65 6.70 1.74 -4.37
N SER A 66 7.62 1.01 -5.02
CA SER A 66 7.38 -0.38 -5.41
C SER A 66 7.38 -1.29 -4.18
N LEU A 67 8.31 -1.07 -3.24
CA LEU A 67 8.39 -1.83 -1.99
C LEU A 67 7.17 -1.56 -1.08
N ASP A 68 6.70 -0.30 -1.00
CA ASP A 68 5.46 0.04 -0.29
C ASP A 68 4.25 -0.68 -0.90
N LEU A 69 4.15 -0.68 -2.24
CA LEU A 69 3.05 -1.34 -2.93
C LEU A 69 3.05 -2.85 -2.69
N ILE A 70 4.21 -3.51 -2.74
CA ILE A 70 4.34 -4.94 -2.45
C ILE A 70 3.85 -5.22 -1.02
N GLN A 71 4.31 -4.46 -0.02
CA GLN A 71 3.90 -4.68 1.36
C GLN A 71 2.39 -4.53 1.53
N ARG A 72 1.80 -3.46 0.98
CA ARG A 72 0.36 -3.16 1.12
C ARG A 72 -0.54 -4.18 0.44
N LEU A 73 -0.08 -4.81 -0.65
CA LEU A 73 -0.88 -5.76 -1.42
C LEU A 73 -0.68 -7.21 -1.01
N GLN A 74 0.52 -7.57 -0.57
CA GLN A 74 0.92 -8.96 -0.39
C GLN A 74 1.05 -9.36 1.08
N VAL A 75 1.24 -8.39 1.98
CA VAL A 75 1.34 -8.67 3.42
C VAL A 75 -0.04 -8.46 4.05
N PRO A 76 -0.66 -9.52 4.61
CA PRO A 76 -1.97 -9.40 5.26
C PRO A 76 -1.98 -8.32 6.34
N ASP A 77 -3.07 -7.56 6.39
CA ASP A 77 -3.32 -6.50 7.39
C ASP A 77 -2.27 -5.39 7.49
N TYR A 78 -1.26 -5.34 6.60
CA TYR A 78 -0.22 -4.32 6.63
C TYR A 78 -0.81 -2.91 6.51
N ASP A 79 -1.71 -2.67 5.54
CA ASP A 79 -2.31 -1.34 5.35
C ASP A 79 -3.21 -0.91 6.52
N LEU A 80 -3.74 -1.89 7.29
CA LEU A 80 -4.52 -1.66 8.50
C LEU A 80 -3.63 -1.12 9.63
N VAL A 81 -2.45 -1.70 9.84
CA VAL A 81 -1.62 -1.42 11.02
C VAL A 81 -0.47 -0.45 10.77
N ARG A 82 -0.02 -0.25 9.53
CA ARG A 82 1.27 0.41 9.23
C ARG A 82 1.44 1.84 9.77
N ARG A 83 0.34 2.53 10.05
CA ARG A 83 0.35 3.89 10.61
C ARG A 83 0.57 3.91 12.12
N HIS A 84 0.54 2.75 12.76
CA HIS A 84 0.59 2.59 14.20
C HIS A 84 1.88 1.93 14.68
N PHE A 85 2.82 1.60 13.79
CA PHE A 85 4.07 0.93 14.18
C PHE A 85 4.88 1.73 15.19
N ASP A 86 5.10 3.03 14.95
CA ASP A 86 5.89 3.87 15.84
C ASP A 86 5.28 3.98 17.24
N GLU A 87 3.95 4.09 17.32
CA GLU A 87 3.19 4.15 18.57
C GLU A 87 3.25 2.81 19.32
N ALA A 88 3.01 1.69 18.62
CA ALA A 88 3.06 0.36 19.20
C ALA A 88 4.46 0.00 19.72
N ILE A 89 5.52 0.38 19.00
CA ILE A 89 6.90 0.24 19.47
C ILE A 89 7.14 1.09 20.72
N GLY A 90 6.66 2.33 20.73
CA GLY A 90 6.75 3.23 21.89
C GLY A 90 6.07 2.69 23.14
N GLU A 91 5.02 1.88 22.99
CA GLU A 91 4.29 1.22 24.07
C GLU A 91 4.79 -0.19 24.40
N GLY A 92 5.85 -0.65 23.73
CA GLY A 92 6.44 -1.96 23.98
C GLY A 92 5.58 -3.13 23.51
N VAL A 93 4.67 -2.92 22.56
CA VAL A 93 3.84 -4.00 21.96
C VAL A 93 4.73 -5.06 21.30
N PHE A 94 5.81 -4.62 20.66
CA PHE A 94 6.86 -5.49 20.16
C PHE A 94 8.20 -4.73 20.12
N GLU A 95 9.31 -5.48 20.12
CA GLU A 95 10.64 -4.93 19.88
C GLU A 95 11.04 -5.08 18.40
N PRO A 96 11.42 -4.00 17.71
CA PRO A 96 11.83 -4.09 16.31
C PRO A 96 13.18 -4.81 16.19
N ASN A 97 13.20 -5.89 15.42
CA ASN A 97 14.38 -6.72 15.11
C ASN A 97 14.77 -6.66 13.62
N SER A 98 14.12 -5.80 12.85
CA SER A 98 14.28 -5.63 11.42
C SER A 98 14.45 -4.15 11.05
N LYS A 99 14.65 -3.86 9.76
CA LYS A 99 14.69 -2.48 9.26
C LYS A 99 13.34 -1.79 9.55
N PRO A 100 13.34 -0.51 9.98
CA PRO A 100 12.11 0.24 10.20
C PRO A 100 11.15 0.17 9.00
N GLY A 101 9.88 -0.15 9.28
CA GLY A 101 8.84 -0.33 8.28
C GLY A 101 8.80 -1.71 7.59
N TYR A 102 9.73 -2.63 7.88
CA TYR A 102 9.78 -4.00 7.34
C TYR A 102 9.56 -5.02 8.46
N TYR A 103 8.41 -4.92 9.11
CA TYR A 103 8.03 -5.81 10.21
C TYR A 103 7.38 -7.10 9.69
N ASP A 104 7.59 -8.20 10.39
CA ASP A 104 7.05 -9.49 10.01
C ASP A 104 5.55 -9.63 10.36
N VAL A 105 4.94 -10.73 9.90
CA VAL A 105 3.51 -10.99 10.12
C VAL A 105 3.18 -11.15 11.61
N HIS A 106 4.09 -11.67 12.43
CA HIS A 106 3.84 -11.80 13.88
C HIS A 106 3.79 -10.42 14.55
N GLN A 107 4.67 -9.49 14.17
CA GLN A 107 4.66 -8.12 14.64
C GLN A 107 3.41 -7.37 14.16
N ILE A 108 3.00 -7.58 12.90
CA ILE A 108 1.75 -7.01 12.35
C ILE A 108 0.53 -7.50 13.13
N GLU A 109 0.43 -8.81 13.42
CA GLU A 109 -0.65 -9.35 14.23
C GLU A 109 -0.63 -8.81 15.67
N ALA A 110 0.55 -8.64 16.29
CA ALA A 110 0.66 -8.03 17.61
C ALA A 110 0.10 -6.60 17.65
N VAL A 111 0.42 -5.78 16.63
CA VAL A 111 -0.14 -4.42 16.52
C VAL A 111 -1.65 -4.46 16.28
N LYS A 112 -2.12 -5.36 15.42
CA LYS A 112 -3.55 -5.54 15.13
C LYS A 112 -4.33 -5.93 16.38
N ASP A 113 -3.80 -6.83 17.21
CA ASP A 113 -4.44 -7.22 18.47
C ASP A 113 -4.40 -6.09 19.50
N TRP A 114 -3.30 -5.36 19.60
CA TRP A 114 -3.21 -4.16 20.44
C TRP A 114 -4.19 -3.07 20.02
N LEU A 115 -4.45 -2.88 18.72
CA LEU A 115 -5.47 -1.93 18.26
C LEU A 115 -6.89 -2.33 18.72
N LYS A 116 -7.18 -3.63 18.85
CA LYS A 116 -8.49 -4.11 19.33
C LYS A 116 -8.71 -3.83 20.82
N THR A 117 -7.66 -3.71 21.63
CA THR A 117 -7.80 -3.41 23.07
C THR A 117 -8.05 -1.93 23.35
N ARG A 118 -7.93 -1.08 22.31
CA ARG A 118 -8.07 0.38 22.38
C ARG A 118 -9.40 0.91 21.85
N GLY A 119 -10.20 0.07 21.20
CA GLY A 119 -11.56 0.38 20.72
C GLY A 119 -12.63 -0.08 21.69
#